data_AF-A0A1V5MR80-F1
#
_entry.id   AF-A0A1V5MR80-F1
#
_cell.length_a   1.000
_cell.length_b   1.000
_cell.length_c   1.000
_cell.angle_alpha   90.00
_cell.angle_beta   90.00
_cell.angle_gamma   90.00
#
_symmetry.space_group_name_H-M   'P 1'
#
loop_
_entity.id
_entity.type
_entity.pdbx_description
1 polymer ?
#
loop_
_entity_poly.entity_id
_entity_poly.type
_entity_poly.pdbx_seq_one_letter_code
_entity_poly.pdbx_strand_id
1 'polypeptide(L)' 'MEVGVKVIRENPCNGQQIEATTAYLTFVALDQDKKPTVVPPIQPETEEEIKRYENARLRVQARKELLAKCK' A
#
# COMPACT_ATOMS: atom_id res chain seq x y z
N MET A 1 5.11 6.41 0.11
CA MET A 1 5.12 4.95 -0.07
C MET A 1 3.73 4.41 0.23
N GLU A 2 3.14 3.60 -0.64
CA GLU A 2 1.87 2.92 -0.36
C GLU A 2 2.16 1.43 -0.12
N VAL A 3 1.54 0.86 0.91
CA VAL A 3 1.71 -0.54 1.30
C VAL A 3 0.35 -1.23 1.25
N GLY A 4 0.23 -2.25 0.41
CA GLY A 4 -0.93 -3.12 0.36
C GLY A 4 -0.79 -4.25 1.38
N VAL A 5 -1.80 -4.43 2.23
CA VAL A 5 -1.85 -5.46 3.25
C VAL A 5 -2.99 -6.42 2.92
N LYS A 6 -2.67 -7.72 2.92
CA LYS A 6 -3.65 -8.81 2.82
C LYS A 6 -3.61 -9.59 4.12
N VAL A 7 -4.74 -9.66 4.81
CA VAL A 7 -4.88 -10.42 6.05
C VAL A 7 -5.59 -11.72 5.74
N ILE A 8 -4.95 -12.83 6.09
CA ILE A 8 -5.48 -14.18 5.90
C ILE A 8 -5.73 -14.76 7.30
N ARG A 9 -6.93 -15.30 7.52
CA ARG A 9 -7.23 -16.12 8.68
C ARG A 9 -7.10 -17.59 8.29
N GLU A 10 -6.47 -18.37 9.15
CA GLU A 10 -6.30 -19.81 8.96
C GLU A 10 -6.97 -20.57 10.09
N ASN A 11 -7.67 -21.67 9.76
CA ASN A 11 -8.11 -22.64 10.74
C ASN A 11 -7.01 -23.71 10.93
N PRO A 12 -6.38 -23.79 12.12
CA PRO A 12 -5.24 -24.68 12.34
C PRO A 12 -5.61 -26.18 12.31
N CYS A 13 -6.87 -26.53 12.52
CA CYS A 13 -7.29 -27.93 12.57
C CYS A 13 -7.45 -28.57 11.18
N ASN A 14 -7.72 -27.78 10.15
CA ASN A 14 -7.97 -28.28 8.79
C ASN A 14 -7.17 -27.55 7.70
N GLY A 15 -6.34 -26.56 8.07
CA GLY A 15 -5.53 -25.76 7.15
C GLY A 15 -6.33 -24.82 6.24
N GLN A 16 -7.63 -24.62 6.50
CA GLN A 16 -8.46 -23.76 5.66
C GLN A 16 -8.07 -22.29 5.86
N GLN A 17 -7.59 -21.66 4.79
CA GLN A 17 -7.26 -20.24 4.75
C GLN A 17 -8.38 -19.43 4.07
N ILE A 18 -8.76 -18.32 4.69
CA ILE A 18 -9.77 -17.39 4.18
C ILE A 18 -9.22 -15.97 4.27
N GLU A 19 -9.43 -15.17 3.23
CA GLU A 19 -9.09 -13.76 3.27
C GLU A 19 -10.01 -13.01 4.23
N ALA A 20 -9.43 -12.38 5.25
CA ALA A 20 -10.18 -11.68 6.28
C ALA A 20 -10.41 -10.21 5.90
N THR A 21 -9.36 -9.52 5.45
CA THR A 21 -9.45 -8.12 5.04
C THR A 21 -8.26 -7.72 4.17
N THR A 22 -8.43 -6.63 3.43
CA THR A 22 -7.35 -5.95 2.71
C THR A 22 -7.34 -4.47 3.07
N ALA A 23 -6.15 -3.88 3.12
CA ALA A 23 -5.96 -2.48 3.44
C ALA A 23 -4.83 -1.87 2.61
N TYR A 24 -4.91 -0.56 2.37
CA TYR A 24 -3.85 0.22 1.75
C TYR A 24 -3.42 1.32 2.71
N LEU A 25 -2.15 1.32 3.09
CA LEU A 25 -1.59 2.28 4.02
C LEU A 25 -0.61 3.21 3.30
N THR A 26 -0.60 4.48 3.69
CA THR A 26 0.41 5.43 3.21
C THR A 26 1.43 5.71 4.29
N PHE A 27 2.70 5.52 3.96
CA PHE A 27 3.84 5.84 4.81
C PHE A 27 4.69 6.97 4.22
N VAL A 28 5.28 7.75 5.13
CA VAL A 28 6.25 8.82 4.86
C VAL A 28 7.52 8.48 5.62
N ALA A 29 8.64 8.39 4.91
CA ALA A 29 9.95 8.23 5.54
C ALA A 29 10.39 9.57 6.12
N LEU A 30 10.92 9.55 7.34
CA LEU A 30 11.43 10.73 8.04
C LEU A 30 12.92 10.53 8.35
N ASP A 31 13.69 11.62 8.28
CA ASP A 31 15.09 11.66 8.71
C ASP A 31 15.22 11.85 10.24
N GLN A 32 16.45 11.99 10.73
CA GLN A 32 16.76 12.21 12.15
C GLN A 32 16.13 13.50 12.70
N ASP A 33 15.91 14.49 11.84
CA ASP A 33 15.30 15.78 12.16
C ASP A 33 13.78 15.78 11.96
N LYS A 34 13.16 14.60 11.77
CA LYS A 34 11.73 14.40 11.50
C LYS A 34 11.24 15.07 10.20
N LYS A 35 12.12 15.32 9.25
CA LYS A 35 11.75 15.86 7.93
C LYS A 35 11.53 14.73 6.93
N PRO A 36 10.58 14.87 5.99
CA PRO A 36 10.39 13.88 4.93
C PRO A 36 11.66 13.67 4.12
N THR A 37 12.06 12.41 3.94
CA THR A 37 13.23 12.04 3.15
C THR A 37 12.86 11.24 1.90
N VAL A 38 13.77 11.23 0.93
CA VAL A 38 13.60 10.47 -0.32
C VAL A 38 13.66 8.98 -0.04
N VAL A 39 12.76 8.23 -0.69
CA VAL A 39 12.68 6.77 -0.63
C VAL A 39 13.01 6.22 -2.00
N PRO A 40 13.77 5.11 -2.09
CA PRO A 40 14.04 4.45 -3.37
C PRO A 40 12.75 4.10 -4.14
N PRO A 41 12.76 4.18 -5.48
CA PRO A 41 11.62 3.79 -6.30
C PRO A 41 11.42 2.26 -6.27
N ILE A 42 10.16 1.83 -6.36
CA ILE A 42 9.80 0.41 -6.46
C ILE A 42 9.78 0.03 -7.95
N GLN A 43 10.50 -1.04 -8.30
CA GLN A 43 10.49 -1.64 -9.64
C GLN A 43 9.72 -2.97 -9.54
N PRO A 44 8.47 -3.04 -10.03
CA PRO A 44 7.72 -4.29 -10.03
C PRO A 44 8.28 -5.26 -11.09
N GLU A 45 8.38 -6.54 -10.76
CA GLU A 45 8.97 -7.56 -11.64
C GLU A 45 7.89 -8.47 -12.25
N THR A 46 6.92 -8.88 -11.43
CA THR A 46 5.85 -9.78 -11.85
C THR A 46 4.64 -9.03 -12.41
N GLU A 47 3.84 -9.68 -13.26
CA GLU A 47 2.60 -9.07 -13.79
C GLU A 47 1.64 -8.62 -12.68
N GLU A 48 1.55 -9.39 -11.59
CA GLU A 48 0.72 -9.03 -10.45
C GLU A 48 1.24 -7.77 -9.75
N GLU A 49 2.55 -7.65 -9.56
CA GLU A 49 3.17 -6.47 -8.98
C GLU A 49 2.99 -5.24 -9.87
N ILE A 50 3.13 -5.39 -11.19
CA ILE A 50 2.90 -4.31 -12.15
C ILE A 50 1.46 -3.81 -12.03
N LYS A 51 0.48 -4.72 -12.04
CA LYS A 51 -0.94 -4.38 -11.85
C LYS A 51 -1.19 -3.71 -10.50
N ARG A 52 -0.58 -4.20 -9.41
CA ARG A 52 -0.69 -3.58 -8.08
C ARG A 52 -0.08 -2.18 -8.05
N TYR A 53 1.04 -1.98 -8.71
CA TYR A 53 1.74 -0.71 -8.80
C TYR A 53 0.92 0.33 -9.57
N GLU A 54 0.35 -0.04 -10.72
CA GLU A 54 -0.55 0.84 -11.49
C GLU A 54 -1.79 1.25 -10.68
N ASN A 55 -2.43 0.27 -10.01
CA ASN A 55 -3.57 0.53 -9.14
C ASN A 55 -3.20 1.46 -7.97
N ALA A 56 -2.00 1.34 -7.42
CA ALA A 56 -1.50 2.24 -6.37
C ALA A 56 -1.36 3.68 -6.86
N ARG A 57 -0.92 3.88 -8.11
CA ARG A 57 -0.82 5.24 -8.70
C ARG A 57 -2.19 5.91 -8.77
N LEU A 58 -3.23 5.17 -9.16
CA LEU A 58 -4.61 5.68 -9.21
C LEU A 58 -5.11 6.08 -7.81
N ARG A 59 -4.89 5.23 -6.79
CA ARG A 59 -5.28 5.54 -5.40
C ARG A 59 -4.57 6.77 -4.85
N VAL A 60 -3.26 6.90 -5.12
CA VAL A 60 -2.48 8.07 -4.70
C VAL A 60 -3.01 9.35 -5.36
N GLN A 61 -3.37 9.29 -6.65
CA GLN A 61 -3.96 10.42 -7.36
C GLN A 61 -5.30 10.84 -6.74
N ALA A 62 -6.22 9.88 -6.56
CA ALA A 62 -7.53 10.14 -5.95
C ALA A 62 -7.40 10.73 -4.54
N ARG A 63 -6.44 10.24 -3.73
CA ARG A 63 -6.15 10.78 -2.39
C ARG A 63 -5.66 12.23 -2.46
N LYS A 64 -4.77 12.57 -3.39
CA LYS A 64 -4.29 13.95 -3.57
C LYS A 64 -5.41 14.90 -3.96
N GLU A 65 -6.29 14.47 -4.87
CA GLU A 65 -7.46 15.26 -5.28
C GLU A 65 -8.43 15.49 -4.12
N LEU A 66 -8.68 14.47 -3.30
CA LEU A 66 -9.51 14.60 -2.11
C LEU A 66 -8.90 15.61 -1.11
N LEU A 67 -7.59 15.51 -0.85
CA LEU A 67 -6.89 16.44 0.04
C LEU A 67 -6.91 17.89 -0.48
N ALA A 68 -6.88 18.09 -1.80
CA ALA A 68 -7.01 19.41 -2.39
C ALA A 68 -8.41 20.00 -2.21
N LYS A 69 -9.46 19.17 -2.23
CA LYS A 69 -10.85 19.59 -2.03
C LYS A 69 -11.21 19.86 -0.57
N CYS A 70 -10.49 19.25 0.37
CA CYS A 70 -10.71 19.43 1.81
C CYS A 70 -9.92 20.61 2.42
N LYS A 71 -9.19 21.38 1.62
CA LYS A 71 -8.53 22.63 2.01
C LYS A 71 -9.42 23.82 1.70
#